data_AF-A0A2I1FQR4-F1
#
_entry.id   AF-A0A2I1FQR4-F1
#
_cell.length_a   1.000
_cell.length_b   1.000
_cell.length_c   1.000
_cell.angle_alpha   90.00
_cell.angle_beta   90.00
_cell.angle_gamma   90.00
#
_symmetry.space_group_name_H-M   'P 1'
#
loop_
_entity.id
_entity.type
_entity.pdbx_description
1 polymer ?
#
loop_
_entity_poly.entity_id
_entity_poly.type
_entity_poly.pdbx_seq_one_letter_code
_entity_poly.pdbx_strand_id
1 'polypeptide(L)'
;MINYKDIELALVEIIKVTYSQGTKKYDKMGLSYIGYLKTMQRKRDPDDHYRYVAKQRAPNEKVYNERMADFEDWYNEEVYQSLEKLYKLYLLLTNQEEVVQKKSIEEVNEMLKLHDLEI
;
A
#
# COMPACT_ATOMS: atom_id res chain seq x y z
N MET A 1 5.23 14.08 -6.17
CA MET A 1 5.72 12.91 -5.39
C MET A 1 4.59 12.48 -4.49
N ILE A 2 4.26 11.19 -4.46
CA ILE A 2 3.18 10.67 -3.59
C ILE A 2 3.74 10.57 -2.18
N ASN A 3 2.94 10.89 -1.18
CA ASN A 3 3.31 10.73 0.23
C ASN A 3 2.18 10.11 1.03
N TYR A 4 2.42 9.91 2.33
CA TYR A 4 1.44 9.28 3.21
C TYR A 4 0.08 9.99 3.27
N LYS A 5 0.01 11.31 3.05
CA LYS A 5 -1.25 12.07 3.09
C LYS A 5 -2.16 11.73 1.92
N ASP A 6 -1.60 11.42 0.75
CA ASP A 6 -2.38 10.97 -0.40
C ASP A 6 -3.10 9.65 -0.09
N ILE A 7 -2.41 8.75 0.63
CA ILE A 7 -2.99 7.49 1.11
C ILE A 7 -4.09 7.75 2.14
N GLU A 8 -3.85 8.63 3.12
CA GLU A 8 -4.86 8.98 4.13
C GLU A 8 -6.14 9.54 3.51
N LEU A 9 -6.02 10.41 2.50
CA LEU A 9 -7.16 10.95 1.78
C LEU A 9 -7.95 9.85 1.05
N ALA A 10 -7.26 8.91 0.39
CA ALA A 10 -7.89 7.77 -0.26
C ALA A 10 -8.59 6.83 0.76
N LEU A 11 -8.00 6.64 1.94
CA LEU A 11 -8.62 5.86 3.01
C LEU A 11 -9.89 6.53 3.53
N VAL A 12 -9.89 7.85 3.71
CA VAL A 12 -11.08 8.61 4.09
C VAL A 12 -12.18 8.51 3.02
N GLU A 13 -11.81 8.52 1.74
CA GLU A 13 -12.75 8.35 0.63
C GLU A 13 -13.43 6.98 0.65
N ILE A 14 -12.66 5.89 0.81
CA ILE A 14 -13.24 4.53 0.98
C ILE A 14 -14.20 4.48 2.16
N ILE A 15 -13.85 5.09 3.29
CA ILE A 15 -14.73 5.14 4.47
C ILE A 15 -16.06 5.82 4.11
N LYS A 16 -16.02 6.98 3.43
CA LYS A 16 -17.23 7.70 3.01
C LYS A 16 -18.07 6.86 2.03
N VAL A 17 -17.44 6.32 0.99
CA VAL A 17 -18.11 5.55 -0.06
C VAL A 17 -18.72 4.27 0.50
N THR A 18 -18.04 3.59 1.41
CA THR A 18 -18.58 2.35 2.01
C THR A 18 -19.79 2.64 2.90
N TYR A 19 -19.75 3.68 3.74
CA TYR A 19 -20.93 4.05 4.54
C TYR A 19 -22.10 4.59 3.71
N SER A 20 -21.85 5.22 2.55
CA SER A 20 -22.93 5.69 1.67
C SER A 20 -23.73 4.56 1.03
N GLN A 21 -23.21 3.32 1.02
CA GLN A 21 -23.91 2.19 0.43
C GLN A 21 -25.12 1.70 1.24
N GLY A 22 -25.22 2.07 2.54
CA GLY A 22 -26.39 1.76 3.36
C GLY A 22 -26.64 0.27 3.64
N THR A 23 -25.59 -0.58 3.60
CA THR A 23 -25.71 -2.01 3.92
C THR A 23 -24.72 -2.44 5.00
N LYS A 24 -25.13 -3.44 5.81
CA LYS A 24 -24.28 -4.02 6.87
C LYS A 24 -22.94 -4.54 6.37
N LYS A 25 -22.87 -5.01 5.11
CA LYS A 25 -21.62 -5.47 4.49
C LYS A 25 -20.62 -4.31 4.41
N TYR A 26 -21.06 -3.19 3.87
CA TYR A 26 -20.21 -2.02 3.69
C TYR A 26 -19.98 -1.23 4.97
N ASP A 27 -20.93 -1.23 5.92
CA ASP A 27 -20.69 -0.66 7.26
C ASP A 27 -19.54 -1.34 7.99
N LYS A 28 -19.47 -2.68 7.91
CA LYS A 28 -18.35 -3.46 8.48
C LYS A 28 -17.03 -3.14 7.78
N MET A 29 -17.07 -2.94 6.47
CA MET A 29 -15.90 -2.53 5.70
C MET A 29 -15.43 -1.12 6.11
N GLY A 30 -16.34 -0.14 6.20
CA GLY A 30 -16.05 1.21 6.65
C GLY A 30 -15.43 1.25 8.04
N LEU A 31 -15.97 0.46 8.99
CA LEU A 31 -15.37 0.29 10.33
C LEU A 31 -13.95 -0.26 10.27
N SER A 32 -13.70 -1.24 9.39
CA SER A 32 -12.38 -1.84 9.22
C SER A 32 -11.37 -0.82 8.69
N TYR A 33 -11.76 -0.01 7.71
CA TYR A 33 -10.93 1.07 7.17
C TYR A 33 -10.71 2.23 8.16
N ILE A 34 -11.67 2.55 9.02
CA ILE A 34 -11.47 3.49 10.14
C ILE A 34 -10.39 2.97 11.09
N GLY A 35 -10.47 1.70 11.49
CA GLY A 35 -9.48 1.08 12.37
C GLY A 35 -8.08 1.08 11.75
N TYR A 36 -8.01 0.80 10.45
CA TYR A 36 -6.78 0.84 9.69
C TYR A 36 -6.19 2.25 9.61
N LEU A 37 -6.96 3.27 9.22
CA LEU A 37 -6.51 4.67 9.16
C LEU A 37 -5.95 5.14 10.51
N LYS A 38 -6.68 4.88 11.61
CA LYS A 38 -6.21 5.23 12.96
C LYS A 38 -4.91 4.51 13.34
N THR A 39 -4.72 3.28 12.88
CA THR A 39 -3.48 2.53 13.11
C THR A 39 -2.31 3.16 12.39
N MET A 40 -2.51 3.58 11.15
CA MET A 40 -1.48 4.24 10.34
C MET A 40 -1.12 5.62 10.90
N GLN A 41 -2.11 6.42 11.32
CA GLN A 41 -1.90 7.77 11.89
C GLN A 41 -1.14 7.79 13.22
N ARG A 42 -1.07 6.65 13.94
CA ARG A 42 -0.36 6.53 15.21
C ARG A 42 1.13 6.21 15.05
N LYS A 43 1.60 6.02 13.82
CA LYS A 43 2.99 5.63 13.56
C LYS A 43 3.91 6.83 13.75
N ARG A 44 5.04 6.59 14.41
CA ARG A 44 6.05 7.61 14.71
C ARG A 44 6.66 8.20 13.44
N ASP A 45 6.88 7.34 12.44
CA ASP A 45 7.30 7.71 11.09
C ASP A 45 6.23 7.21 10.12
N PRO A 46 5.30 8.09 9.67
CA PRO A 46 4.26 7.68 8.75
C PRO A 46 4.85 7.34 7.38
N ASP A 47 5.76 8.15 6.83
CA ASP A 47 6.27 7.94 5.48
C ASP A 47 6.93 6.56 5.31
N ASP A 48 7.80 6.15 6.25
CA ASP A 48 8.41 4.82 6.24
C ASP A 48 7.35 3.71 6.35
N HIS A 49 6.39 3.87 7.27
CA HIS A 49 5.38 2.84 7.49
C HIS A 49 4.43 2.68 6.30
N TYR A 50 4.03 3.77 5.65
CA TYR A 50 3.18 3.72 4.46
C TYR A 50 3.92 3.11 3.25
N ARG A 51 5.23 3.34 3.11
CA ARG A 51 6.06 2.65 2.10
C ARG A 51 6.13 1.15 2.36
N TYR A 52 6.37 0.76 3.61
CA TYR A 52 6.36 -0.65 4.01
C TYR A 52 5.02 -1.32 3.66
N VAL A 53 3.91 -0.67 4.00
CA VAL A 53 2.57 -1.14 3.67
C VAL A 53 2.34 -1.22 2.17
N ALA A 54 2.78 -0.22 1.39
CA ALA A 54 2.62 -0.22 -0.06
C ALA A 54 3.27 -1.46 -0.70
N LYS A 55 4.48 -1.82 -0.27
CA LYS A 55 5.17 -3.04 -0.69
C LYS A 55 4.39 -4.31 -0.35
N GLN A 56 3.68 -4.35 0.78
CA GLN A 56 2.86 -5.50 1.15
C GLN A 56 1.55 -5.57 0.35
N ARG A 57 0.97 -4.43 -0.02
CA ARG A 57 -0.35 -4.35 -0.67
C ARG A 57 -0.30 -4.42 -2.19
N ALA A 58 0.69 -3.78 -2.79
CA ALA A 58 0.90 -3.70 -4.23
C ALA A 58 2.41 -3.66 -4.54
N PRO A 59 3.13 -4.78 -4.33
CA PRO A 59 4.58 -4.87 -4.59
C PRO A 59 4.94 -4.72 -6.07
N ASN A 60 4.02 -5.04 -6.97
CA ASN A 60 4.19 -4.99 -8.42
C ASN A 60 2.83 -5.00 -9.11
N GLU A 61 2.85 -4.78 -10.43
CA GLU A 61 1.65 -4.70 -11.26
C GLU A 61 0.85 -6.00 -11.29
N LYS A 62 1.51 -7.18 -11.25
CA LYS A 62 0.82 -8.48 -11.23
C LYS A 62 -0.07 -8.61 -9.98
N VAL A 63 0.50 -8.38 -8.80
CA VAL A 63 -0.24 -8.48 -7.53
C VAL A 63 -1.33 -7.41 -7.44
N TYR A 64 -1.07 -6.21 -7.97
CA TYR A 64 -2.09 -5.17 -8.08
C TYR A 64 -3.29 -5.64 -8.94
N ASN A 65 -3.04 -6.15 -10.14
CA ASN A 65 -4.09 -6.59 -11.07
C ASN A 65 -4.90 -7.77 -10.51
N GLU A 66 -4.24 -8.76 -9.91
CA GLU A 66 -4.93 -9.87 -9.22
C GLU A 66 -5.89 -9.34 -8.14
N ARG A 67 -5.47 -8.33 -7.37
CA ARG A 67 -6.33 -7.71 -6.36
C ARG A 67 -7.49 -6.93 -6.96
N MET A 68 -7.28 -6.23 -8.07
CA MET A 68 -8.37 -5.47 -8.72
C MET A 68 -9.45 -6.40 -9.25
N ALA A 69 -9.07 -7.55 -9.83
CA ALA A 69 -10.02 -8.57 -10.26
C ALA A 69 -10.85 -9.10 -9.07
N ASP A 70 -10.21 -9.41 -7.94
CA ASP A 70 -10.94 -9.83 -6.72
C ASP A 70 -11.94 -8.75 -6.24
N PHE A 71 -11.56 -7.48 -6.31
CA PHE A 71 -12.42 -6.38 -5.87
C PHE A 71 -13.59 -6.13 -6.81
N GLU A 72 -13.38 -6.25 -8.12
CA GLU A 72 -14.43 -6.12 -9.14
C GLU A 72 -15.51 -7.19 -8.94
N ASP A 73 -15.11 -8.42 -8.62
CA ASP A 73 -16.05 -9.51 -8.31
C ASP A 73 -16.82 -9.29 -7.00
N TRP A 74 -16.18 -8.68 -5.99
CA TRP A 74 -16.71 -8.63 -4.63
C TRP A 74 -17.52 -7.39 -4.32
N TYR A 75 -17.26 -6.28 -5.00
CA TYR A 75 -17.78 -4.97 -4.64
C TYR A 75 -18.52 -4.31 -5.81
N ASN A 76 -19.43 -3.40 -5.49
CA ASN A 76 -20.04 -2.58 -6.53
C ASN A 76 -19.05 -1.55 -7.08
N GLU A 77 -19.43 -0.93 -8.19
CA GLU A 77 -18.58 -0.02 -8.95
C GLU A 77 -18.01 1.13 -8.10
N GLU A 78 -18.83 1.81 -7.30
CA GLU A 78 -18.37 2.94 -6.47
C GLU A 78 -17.30 2.52 -5.46
N VAL A 79 -17.54 1.41 -4.74
CA VAL A 79 -16.59 0.90 -3.75
C VAL A 79 -15.32 0.40 -4.45
N TYR A 80 -15.47 -0.32 -5.57
CA TYR A 80 -14.35 -0.77 -6.40
C TYR A 80 -13.45 0.41 -6.83
N GLN A 81 -14.03 1.48 -7.40
CA GLN A 81 -13.26 2.65 -7.85
C GLN A 81 -12.49 3.31 -6.69
N SER A 82 -13.10 3.40 -5.51
CA SER A 82 -12.42 3.95 -4.33
C SER A 82 -11.23 3.07 -3.87
N LEU A 83 -11.36 1.74 -3.98
CA LEU A 83 -10.29 0.79 -3.68
C LEU A 83 -9.18 0.83 -4.74
N GLU A 84 -9.54 0.90 -6.02
CA GLU A 84 -8.61 1.01 -7.13
C GLU A 84 -7.71 2.23 -6.94
N LYS A 85 -8.30 3.39 -6.60
CA LYS A 85 -7.56 4.61 -6.31
C LYS A 85 -6.52 4.43 -5.21
N LEU A 86 -6.90 3.81 -4.09
CA LEU A 86 -5.98 3.52 -2.98
C LEU A 86 -4.85 2.58 -3.43
N TYR A 87 -5.18 1.50 -4.11
CA TYR A 87 -4.20 0.49 -4.50
C TYR A 87 -3.24 0.97 -5.59
N LYS A 88 -3.71 1.86 -6.47
CA LYS A 88 -2.85 2.53 -7.44
C LYS A 88 -1.83 3.44 -6.75
N LEU A 89 -2.23 4.14 -5.69
CA LEU A 89 -1.29 4.92 -4.88
C LEU A 89 -0.24 4.02 -4.20
N TYR A 90 -0.62 2.85 -3.69
CA TYR A 90 0.35 1.88 -3.17
C TYR A 90 1.34 1.43 -4.25
N LEU A 91 0.87 1.05 -5.44
CA LEU A 91 1.74 0.64 -6.54
C LEU A 91 2.73 1.75 -6.92
N LEU A 92 2.25 2.99 -7.05
CA LEU A 92 3.10 4.13 -7.36
C LEU A 92 4.10 4.44 -6.24
N LEU A 93 3.71 4.29 -4.97
CA LEU A 93 4.62 4.49 -3.84
C LEU A 93 5.71 3.41 -3.79
N THR A 94 5.36 2.15 -4.11
CA THR A 94 6.34 1.07 -4.26
C THR A 94 7.34 1.37 -5.38
N ASN A 95 6.87 1.87 -6.52
CA ASN A 95 7.71 2.20 -7.67
C ASN A 95 8.51 3.51 -7.50
N GLN A 96 8.22 4.31 -6.46
CA GLN A 96 8.96 5.54 -6.15
C GLN A 96 10.24 5.29 -5.35
N GLU A 97 10.39 4.13 -4.71
CA GLU A 97 11.72 3.76 -4.24
C GLU A 97 12.61 3.53 -5.45
N GLU A 98 13.72 4.28 -5.51
CA GLU A 98 14.79 4.00 -6.45
C GLU A 98 15.08 2.50 -6.39
N VAL A 99 14.98 1.87 -7.55
CA VAL A 99 15.65 0.59 -7.79
C VAL A 99 17.11 0.86 -7.49
N VAL A 100 17.55 0.63 -6.26
CA VAL A 100 18.96 0.36 -6.01
C VAL A 100 19.18 -0.89 -6.84
N GLN A 101 19.87 -0.72 -7.98
CA GLN A 101 20.28 -1.85 -8.81
C GLN A 101 20.74 -2.95 -7.87
N LYS A 102 20.28 -4.18 -8.10
CA LYS A 102 20.79 -5.32 -7.34
C LYS A 102 22.30 -5.21 -7.36
N LYS A 103 22.90 -5.08 -6.19
CA LYS A 103 24.36 -5.05 -6.06
C LYS A 103 24.91 -6.29 -6.74
N SER A 104 25.93 -6.13 -7.58
CA SER A 104 26.61 -7.27 -8.17
C SER A 104 27.21 -8.14 -7.05
N ILE A 105 27.55 -9.39 -7.37
CA ILE A 105 28.18 -10.29 -6.40
C ILE A 105 29.49 -9.67 -5.89
N GLU A 106 30.22 -8.97 -6.76
CA GLU A 106 31.44 -8.22 -6.42
C GLU A 106 31.16 -7.11 -5.41
N GLU A 107 30.15 -6.27 -5.64
CA GLU A 107 29.77 -5.20 -4.70
C GLU A 107 29.31 -5.74 -3.35
N VAL A 108 28.63 -6.89 -3.33
CA VAL A 108 28.26 -7.58 -2.08
C VAL A 108 29.51 -8.08 -1.37
N ASN A 109 30.44 -8.71 -2.09
CA ASN A 109 31.69 -9.23 -1.53
C ASN A 109 32.59 -8.11 -0.98
N GLU A 110 32.66 -6.95 -1.64
CA GLU A 110 33.37 -5.78 -1.11
C GLU A 110 32.75 -5.27 0.19
N MET A 111 31.42 -5.23 0.28
CA MET A 111 30.73 -4.82 1.52
C MET A 111 30.97 -5.82 2.66
N LEU A 112 31.03 -7.12 2.37
CA LEU A 112 31.35 -8.15 3.37
C LEU A 112 32.79 -8.02 3.87
N LYS A 113 33.75 -7.71 2.99
CA LYS A 113 35.14 -7.42 3.35
C LYS A 113 35.26 -6.22 4.28
N LEU A 114 34.49 -5.15 4.05
CA LEU A 114 34.48 -3.97 4.91
C LEU A 114 33.99 -4.24 6.34
N HIS A 115 33.31 -5.37 6.58
CA HIS A 115 32.74 -5.75 7.87
C HIS A 115 33.40 -7.01 8.47
N ASP A 116 34.52 -7.48 7.91
CA ASP A 116 35.23 -8.70 8.34
C ASP A 116 34.34 -9.97 8.33
N LEU A 117 33.36 -10.02 7.42
CA LEU A 117 32.39 -11.13 7.29
C LEU A 117 32.72 -12.06 6.11
N GLU A 118 34.00 -12.29 5.80
CA GLU A 118 34.38 -13.26 4.77
C GLU A 118 33.87 -14.68 5.12
N ILE A 119 33.27 -15.38 4.13
CA ILE A 119 32.93 -16.82 4.18
C ILE A 119 33.95 -17.57 3.32
#